data_AF-A0A1M5P236-F1
#
_entry.id   AF-A0A1M5P236-F1
#
_cell.length_a   1.000
_cell.length_b   1.000
_cell.length_c   1.000
_cell.angle_alpha   90.00
_cell.angle_beta   90.00
_cell.angle_gamma   90.00
#
_symmetry.space_group_name_H-M   'P 1'
#
loop_
_entity.id
_entity.type
_entity.pdbx_description
1 polymer ?
#
loop_
_entity_poly.entity_id
_entity_poly.type
_entity_poly.pdbx_seq_one_letter_code
_entity_poly.pdbx_strand_id
1 'polypeptide(L)'
;MDLSGFVLTVLTSTAISGALAAALVFLSRTWLSERIQQSIRHEYSEKLAHLNAQLRAESEKNVLLLKTSVEAEAERLRFATSTIGHSQRIAIEKRLAALDTLWDGVLATRQNIPTVMTFIDILTVDEYVTMKDHPNFKAMVGELSPEKMAAMFNDNVGSRERIRPYVGEYTWALVTTYQAVILRIAFLVQMGREDTKKLNWHLDSGIQQLLRSALTASDLSAFEATKIGKVGWIQRTFESKVLAAIDIVISGQTFGEEALRQAQNMESKVQDLKRAQSEP
;
A
#
# COMPACT_ATOMS: atom_id res chain seq x y z
N MET A 1 25.40 -121.57 -30.82
CA MET A 1 25.61 -120.12 -30.62
C MET A 1 24.41 -119.41 -31.22
N ASP A 2 23.60 -118.77 -30.38
CA ASP A 2 22.28 -118.25 -30.76
C ASP A 2 22.35 -116.75 -31.10
N LEU A 3 22.23 -116.41 -32.39
CA LEU A 3 22.37 -115.05 -32.93
C LEU A 3 21.23 -114.11 -32.50
N SER A 4 20.07 -114.68 -32.15
CA SER A 4 18.84 -113.95 -31.80
C SER A 4 18.97 -113.19 -30.47
N GLY A 5 19.65 -113.80 -29.48
CA GLY A 5 19.95 -113.17 -28.20
C GLY A 5 20.90 -111.98 -28.35
N PHE A 6 21.94 -112.08 -29.20
CA PHE A 6 22.92 -111.01 -29.36
C PHE A 6 22.32 -109.72 -29.95
N VAL A 7 21.45 -109.85 -30.96
CA VAL A 7 20.80 -108.69 -31.60
C VAL A 7 19.82 -108.01 -30.64
N LEU A 8 19.07 -108.76 -29.84
CA LEU A 8 18.14 -108.20 -28.84
C LEU A 8 18.88 -107.48 -27.70
N THR A 9 20.03 -108.01 -27.25
CA THR A 9 20.85 -107.37 -26.21
C THR A 9 21.57 -106.13 -26.73
N VAL A 10 21.99 -106.11 -28.00
CA VAL A 10 22.62 -104.94 -28.63
C VAL A 10 21.57 -103.84 -28.89
N LEU A 11 20.36 -104.18 -29.37
CA LEU A 11 19.27 -103.21 -29.57
C LEU A 11 18.76 -102.61 -28.25
N THR A 12 18.62 -103.41 -27.20
CA THR A 12 18.20 -102.91 -25.87
C THR A 12 19.29 -102.09 -25.19
N SER A 13 20.56 -102.50 -25.29
CA SER A 13 21.74 -101.75 -24.81
C SER A 13 21.87 -100.36 -25.49
N THR A 14 21.64 -100.31 -26.80
CA THR A 14 21.75 -99.07 -27.58
C THR A 14 20.55 -98.14 -27.33
N ALA A 15 19.34 -98.69 -27.19
CA ALA A 15 18.14 -97.92 -26.86
C ALA A 15 18.18 -97.33 -25.43
N ILE A 16 18.66 -98.10 -24.44
CA ILE A 16 18.80 -97.64 -23.05
C ILE A 16 19.89 -96.56 -22.94
N SER A 17 21.00 -96.71 -23.66
CA SER A 17 22.07 -95.71 -23.71
C SER A 17 21.63 -94.42 -24.39
N GLY A 18 20.85 -94.51 -25.48
CA GLY A 18 20.26 -93.37 -26.16
C GLY A 18 19.24 -92.62 -25.29
N ALA A 19 18.39 -93.35 -24.56
CA ALA A 19 17.43 -92.78 -23.62
C ALA A 19 18.11 -92.10 -22.42
N LEU A 20 19.16 -92.70 -21.87
CA LEU A 20 19.96 -92.11 -20.79
C LEU A 20 20.70 -90.85 -21.24
N ALA A 21 21.28 -90.87 -22.45
CA ALA A 21 21.92 -89.69 -23.03
C ALA A 21 20.90 -88.56 -23.27
N ALA A 22 19.72 -88.87 -23.82
CA ALA A 22 18.65 -87.91 -24.01
C ALA A 22 18.12 -87.33 -22.67
N ALA A 23 17.99 -88.17 -21.64
CA ALA A 23 17.61 -87.74 -20.29
C ALA A 23 18.68 -86.84 -19.64
N LEU A 24 19.97 -87.15 -19.81
CA LEU A 24 21.08 -86.32 -19.33
C LEU A 24 21.15 -84.98 -20.07
N VAL A 25 20.96 -84.96 -21.39
CA VAL A 25 20.90 -83.70 -22.16
C VAL A 25 19.67 -82.88 -21.77
N PHE A 26 18.53 -83.52 -21.52
CA PHE A 26 17.33 -82.82 -21.05
C PHE A 26 17.54 -82.22 -19.66
N LEU A 27 18.06 -83.00 -18.70
CA LEU A 27 18.32 -82.56 -17.32
C LEU A 27 19.38 -81.47 -17.24
N SER A 28 20.46 -81.59 -18.02
CA SER A 28 21.49 -80.53 -18.10
C SER A 28 20.92 -79.26 -18.71
N ARG A 29 20.03 -79.36 -19.72
CA ARG A 29 19.35 -78.21 -20.31
C ARG A 29 18.40 -77.54 -19.33
N THR A 30 17.58 -78.28 -18.60
CA THR A 30 16.68 -77.71 -17.58
C THR A 30 17.46 -77.10 -16.42
N TRP A 31 18.50 -77.78 -15.92
CA TRP A 31 19.34 -77.27 -14.85
C TRP A 31 20.10 -76.00 -15.25
N LEU A 32 20.68 -75.97 -16.46
CA LEU A 32 21.40 -74.80 -16.96
C LEU A 32 20.43 -73.63 -17.20
N SER A 33 19.23 -73.91 -17.73
CA SER A 33 18.18 -72.91 -17.93
C SER A 33 17.71 -72.31 -16.60
N GLU A 34 17.42 -73.14 -15.60
CA GLU A 34 17.00 -72.68 -14.27
C GLU A 34 18.10 -71.87 -13.59
N ARG A 35 19.35 -72.30 -13.67
CA ARG A 35 20.46 -71.59 -13.02
C ARG A 35 20.75 -70.23 -13.67
N ILE A 36 20.71 -70.15 -15.00
CA ILE A 36 20.84 -68.88 -15.74
C ILE A 36 19.63 -67.98 -15.44
N GLN A 37 18.42 -68.53 -15.42
CA GLN A 37 17.22 -67.75 -15.12
C GLN A 37 17.23 -67.22 -13.67
N GLN A 38 17.75 -68.00 -12.73
CA GLN A 38 17.88 -67.64 -11.32
C GLN A 38 18.96 -66.59 -11.10
N SER A 39 20.12 -66.68 -11.77
CA SER A 39 21.17 -65.66 -11.71
C SER A 39 20.71 -64.34 -12.31
N ILE A 40 20.03 -64.38 -13.46
CA ILE A 40 19.44 -63.21 -14.11
C ILE A 40 18.40 -62.56 -13.20
N ARG A 41 17.48 -63.34 -12.62
CA ARG A 41 16.47 -62.81 -11.68
C ARG A 41 17.11 -62.14 -10.47
N HIS A 42 18.16 -62.73 -9.91
CA HIS A 42 18.84 -62.13 -8.76
C HIS A 42 19.50 -60.80 -9.13
N GLU A 43 20.25 -60.74 -10.22
CA GLU A 43 20.91 -59.52 -10.68
C GLU A 43 19.89 -58.42 -11.03
N TYR A 44 18.78 -58.76 -11.68
CA TYR A 44 17.70 -57.81 -11.93
C TYR A 44 17.04 -57.34 -10.64
N SER A 45 16.82 -58.25 -9.67
CA SER A 45 16.23 -57.88 -8.38
C SER A 45 17.14 -56.94 -7.58
N GLU A 46 18.46 -57.15 -7.65
CA GLU A 46 19.45 -56.34 -6.97
C GLU A 46 19.58 -54.96 -7.64
N LYS A 47 19.62 -54.90 -8.99
CA LYS A 47 19.57 -53.64 -9.73
C LYS A 47 18.28 -52.87 -9.47
N LEU A 48 17.13 -53.54 -9.42
CA LEU A 48 15.85 -52.91 -9.08
C LEU A 48 15.83 -52.39 -7.65
N ALA A 49 16.37 -53.14 -6.70
CA ALA A 49 16.48 -52.71 -5.31
C ALA A 49 17.39 -51.48 -5.19
N HIS A 50 18.54 -51.49 -5.87
CA HIS A 50 19.48 -50.37 -5.89
C HIS A 50 18.89 -49.13 -6.56
N LEU A 51 18.31 -49.26 -7.75
CA LEU A 51 17.66 -48.15 -8.47
C LEU A 51 16.49 -47.58 -7.65
N ASN A 52 15.66 -48.43 -7.05
CA ASN A 52 14.57 -47.96 -6.19
C ASN A 52 15.10 -47.24 -4.95
N ALA A 53 16.17 -47.74 -4.32
CA ALA A 53 16.79 -47.08 -3.17
C ALA A 53 17.37 -45.72 -3.57
N GLN A 54 18.04 -45.64 -4.74
CA GLN A 54 18.62 -44.41 -5.26
C GLN A 54 17.55 -43.37 -5.64
N LEU A 55 16.50 -43.81 -6.36
CA LEU A 55 15.35 -42.97 -6.70
C LEU A 55 14.64 -42.45 -5.45
N ARG A 56 14.47 -43.28 -4.41
CA ARG A 56 13.88 -42.86 -3.14
C ARG A 56 14.76 -41.85 -2.42
N ALA A 57 16.07 -42.10 -2.33
CA ALA A 57 17.00 -41.17 -1.69
C ALA A 57 17.07 -39.82 -2.42
N GLU A 58 17.06 -39.82 -3.75
CA GLU A 58 17.04 -38.61 -4.57
C GLU A 58 15.71 -37.86 -4.44
N SER A 59 14.59 -38.59 -4.48
CA SER A 59 13.25 -38.06 -4.19
C SER A 59 13.19 -37.39 -2.82
N GLU A 60 13.60 -38.08 -1.75
CA GLU A 60 13.61 -37.55 -0.39
C GLU A 60 14.49 -36.31 -0.26
N LYS A 61 15.66 -36.30 -0.91
CA LYS A 61 16.55 -35.14 -0.95
C LYS A 61 15.89 -33.95 -1.66
N ASN A 62 15.25 -34.17 -2.80
CA ASN A 62 14.56 -33.11 -3.55
C ASN A 62 13.36 -32.56 -2.77
N VAL A 63 12.58 -33.43 -2.11
CA VAL A 63 11.48 -33.02 -1.23
C VAL A 63 12.00 -32.20 -0.05
N LEU A 64 13.10 -32.62 0.58
CA LEU A 64 13.71 -31.87 1.68
C LEU A 64 14.18 -30.49 1.23
N LEU A 65 14.87 -30.40 0.09
CA LEU A 65 15.36 -29.13 -0.47
C LEU A 65 14.21 -28.19 -0.85
N LEU A 66 13.16 -28.71 -1.48
CA LEU A 66 11.97 -27.92 -1.81
C LEU A 66 11.27 -27.42 -0.54
N LYS A 67 11.15 -28.29 0.47
CA LYS A 67 10.51 -27.93 1.74
C LYS A 67 11.30 -26.84 2.46
N THR A 68 12.61 -26.96 2.56
CA THR A 68 13.46 -25.94 3.19
C THR A 68 13.47 -24.63 2.40
N SER A 69 13.44 -24.68 1.06
CA SER A 69 13.34 -23.46 0.25
C SER A 69 11.99 -22.75 0.44
N VAL A 70 10.89 -23.51 0.50
CA VAL A 70 9.55 -22.97 0.72
C VAL A 70 9.41 -22.39 2.13
N GLU A 71 9.94 -23.06 3.15
CA GLU A 71 9.93 -22.57 4.54
C GLU A 71 10.75 -21.28 4.67
N ALA A 72 11.94 -21.21 4.06
CA ALA A 72 12.76 -20.01 4.05
C ALA A 72 12.09 -18.82 3.33
N GLU A 73 11.37 -19.09 2.23
CA GLU A 73 10.61 -18.07 1.51
C GLU A 73 9.38 -17.61 2.31
N ALA A 74 8.65 -18.54 2.94
CA ALA A 74 7.51 -18.23 3.80
C ALA A 74 7.92 -17.41 5.04
N GLU A 75 9.08 -17.70 5.62
CA GLU A 75 9.63 -16.94 6.75
C GLU A 75 10.06 -15.53 6.35
N ARG A 76 10.68 -15.38 5.17
CA ARG A 76 10.97 -14.07 4.58
C ARG A 76 9.70 -13.27 4.32
N LEU A 77 8.66 -13.91 3.77
CA LEU A 77 7.36 -13.28 3.54
C LEU A 77 6.68 -12.88 4.86
N ARG A 78 6.72 -13.73 5.91
CA ARG A 78 6.21 -13.38 7.25
C ARG A 78 6.99 -12.22 7.87
N PHE A 79 8.31 -12.23 7.79
CA PHE A 79 9.15 -11.15 8.31
C PHE A 79 8.90 -9.84 7.57
N ALA A 80 8.82 -9.87 6.24
CA ALA A 80 8.45 -8.72 5.43
C ALA A 80 7.06 -8.21 5.81
N THR A 81 6.05 -9.08 5.87
CA THR A 81 4.66 -8.69 6.17
C THR A 81 4.51 -8.14 7.59
N SER A 82 5.17 -8.72 8.58
CA SER A 82 5.09 -8.25 9.98
C SER A 82 5.85 -6.93 10.21
N THR A 83 7.04 -6.78 9.63
CA THR A 83 7.84 -5.54 9.73
C THR A 83 7.21 -4.40 8.94
N ILE A 84 6.71 -4.69 7.74
CA ILE A 84 5.94 -3.73 6.93
C ILE A 84 4.64 -3.37 7.67
N GLY A 85 3.91 -4.35 8.21
CA GLY A 85 2.69 -4.09 8.98
C GLY A 85 2.92 -3.16 10.19
N HIS A 86 4.00 -3.37 10.96
CA HIS A 86 4.28 -2.54 12.13
C HIS A 86 4.69 -1.10 11.77
N SER A 87 5.60 -0.94 10.80
CA SER A 87 6.04 0.38 10.33
C SER A 87 4.91 1.17 9.66
N GLN A 88 4.07 0.50 8.87
CA GLN A 88 2.90 1.11 8.25
C GLN A 88 1.86 1.52 9.30
N ARG A 89 1.65 0.70 10.34
CA ARG A 89 0.75 1.07 11.44
C ARG A 89 1.23 2.34 12.15
N ILE A 90 2.51 2.43 12.51
CA ILE A 90 3.08 3.63 13.13
C ILE A 90 2.95 4.85 12.22
N ALA A 91 3.19 4.68 10.91
CA ALA A 91 3.04 5.77 9.96
C ALA A 91 1.59 6.26 9.88
N ILE A 92 0.61 5.34 9.82
CA ILE A 92 -0.82 5.66 9.83
C ILE A 92 -1.21 6.35 11.14
N GLU A 93 -0.79 5.85 12.29
CA GLU A 93 -1.06 6.46 13.60
C GLU A 93 -0.56 7.91 13.65
N LYS A 94 0.67 8.18 13.17
CA LYS A 94 1.21 9.54 13.09
C LYS A 94 0.44 10.43 12.12
N ARG A 95 -0.02 9.89 11.00
CA ARG A 95 -0.86 10.63 10.03
C ARG A 95 -2.20 10.99 10.64
N LEU A 96 -2.89 10.04 11.27
CA LEU A 96 -4.18 10.31 11.92
C LEU A 96 -4.04 11.40 12.99
N ALA A 97 -3.06 11.29 13.88
CA ALA A 97 -2.81 12.30 14.91
C ALA A 97 -2.48 13.69 14.31
N ALA A 98 -1.76 13.71 13.18
CA ALA A 98 -1.47 14.94 12.45
C ALA A 98 -2.72 15.55 11.81
N LEU A 99 -3.62 14.74 11.24
CA LEU A 99 -4.90 15.20 10.68
C LEU A 99 -5.82 15.74 11.78
N ASP A 100 -5.88 15.10 12.95
CA ASP A 100 -6.64 15.59 14.11
C ASP A 100 -6.12 16.96 14.54
N THR A 101 -4.80 17.10 14.71
CA THR A 101 -4.15 18.38 15.07
C THR A 101 -4.42 19.46 14.01
N LEU A 102 -4.44 19.09 12.74
CA LEU A 102 -4.76 20.01 11.64
C LEU A 102 -6.22 20.49 11.71
N TRP A 103 -7.15 19.56 11.96
CA TRP A 103 -8.57 19.86 12.07
C TRP A 103 -8.89 20.73 13.29
N ASP A 104 -8.26 20.45 14.44
CA ASP A 104 -8.32 21.31 15.61
C ASP A 104 -7.87 22.73 15.28
N GLY A 105 -6.88 22.87 14.39
CA GLY A 105 -6.46 24.17 13.86
C GLY A 105 -7.54 24.91 13.08
N VAL A 106 -8.29 24.20 12.24
CA VAL A 106 -9.44 24.74 11.50
C VAL A 106 -10.55 25.18 12.46
N LEU A 107 -10.89 24.33 13.45
CA LEU A 107 -11.90 24.64 14.46
C LEU A 107 -11.49 25.83 15.33
N ALA A 108 -10.22 25.90 15.73
CA ALA A 108 -9.69 27.02 16.49
C ALA A 108 -9.79 28.33 15.69
N THR A 109 -9.47 28.32 14.39
CA THR A 109 -9.67 29.49 13.53
C THR A 109 -11.15 29.89 13.51
N ARG A 110 -12.08 28.94 13.38
CA ARG A 110 -13.52 29.23 13.39
C ARG A 110 -14.01 29.84 14.71
N GLN A 111 -13.58 29.29 15.84
CA GLN A 111 -13.99 29.77 17.17
C GLN A 111 -13.45 31.16 17.48
N ASN A 112 -12.29 31.52 16.92
CA ASN A 112 -11.66 32.82 17.12
C ASN A 112 -12.04 33.85 16.06
N ILE A 113 -13.05 33.58 15.21
CA ILE A 113 -13.51 34.57 14.25
C ILE A 113 -14.13 35.76 14.98
N PRO A 114 -13.68 36.99 14.70
CA PRO A 114 -14.19 38.19 15.33
C PRO A 114 -15.68 38.42 15.06
N THR A 115 -16.44 38.91 16.05
CA THR A 115 -17.88 39.19 15.96
C THR A 115 -18.23 40.10 14.77
N VAL A 116 -17.36 41.06 14.45
CA VAL A 116 -17.55 41.95 13.29
C VAL A 116 -17.65 41.17 11.98
N MET A 117 -16.98 40.02 11.85
CA MET A 117 -17.04 39.16 10.67
C MET A 117 -18.41 38.53 10.51
N THR A 118 -19.04 38.09 11.60
CA THR A 118 -20.43 37.61 11.57
C THR A 118 -21.40 38.73 11.22
N PHE A 119 -21.14 39.95 11.70
CA PHE A 119 -21.97 41.10 11.41
C PHE A 119 -21.93 41.50 9.93
N ILE A 120 -20.74 41.59 9.32
CA ILE A 120 -20.63 41.86 7.87
C ILE A 120 -21.21 40.73 7.01
N ASP A 121 -21.34 39.52 7.55
CA ASP A 121 -21.84 38.36 6.82
C ASP A 121 -23.37 38.35 6.69
N ILE A 122 -24.09 39.02 7.60
CA ILE A 122 -25.55 39.14 7.57
C ILE A 122 -26.04 40.39 6.84
N LEU A 123 -25.13 41.19 6.30
CA LEU A 123 -25.40 42.46 5.64
C LEU A 123 -24.92 42.41 4.19
N THR A 124 -25.54 43.23 3.36
CA THR A 124 -25.00 43.55 2.04
C THR A 124 -23.80 44.49 2.17
N VAL A 125 -22.99 44.51 1.11
CA VAL A 125 -21.80 45.38 1.00
C VAL A 125 -22.17 46.84 1.19
N ASP A 126 -23.23 47.30 0.53
CA ASP A 126 -23.68 48.69 0.62
C ASP A 126 -24.10 49.06 2.05
N GLU A 127 -24.75 48.14 2.77
CA GLU A 127 -25.16 48.36 4.15
C GLU A 127 -23.95 48.51 5.09
N TYR A 128 -23.02 47.54 5.11
CA TYR A 128 -21.93 47.62 6.10
C TYR A 128 -20.88 48.68 5.78
N VAL A 129 -20.70 49.06 4.52
CA VAL A 129 -19.80 50.16 4.10
C VAL A 129 -20.26 51.50 4.68
N THR A 130 -21.58 51.73 4.77
CA THR A 130 -22.13 52.96 5.36
C THR A 130 -22.02 53.00 6.88
N MET A 131 -21.82 51.83 7.53
CA MET A 131 -21.78 51.72 8.99
C MET A 131 -20.43 52.04 9.62
N LYS A 132 -19.42 52.46 8.85
CA LYS A 132 -18.07 52.75 9.37
C LYS A 132 -18.10 53.66 10.61
N ASP A 133 -19.02 54.64 10.61
CA ASP A 133 -19.11 55.66 11.65
C ASP A 133 -20.07 55.30 12.78
N HIS A 134 -20.83 54.20 12.64
CA HIS A 134 -21.76 53.74 13.65
C HIS A 134 -21.02 53.30 14.91
N PRO A 135 -21.41 53.76 16.13
CA PRO A 135 -20.71 53.43 17.37
C PRO A 135 -20.52 51.93 17.60
N ASN A 136 -21.56 51.12 17.34
CA ASN A 136 -21.47 49.66 17.49
C ASN A 136 -20.46 49.03 16.52
N PHE A 137 -20.37 49.53 15.28
CA PHE A 137 -19.41 49.02 14.31
C PHE A 137 -17.98 49.34 14.75
N LYS A 138 -17.73 50.58 15.19
CA LYS A 138 -16.43 50.99 15.76
C LYS A 138 -16.05 50.16 16.99
N ALA A 139 -17.00 49.84 17.87
CA ALA A 139 -16.77 48.98 19.02
C ALA A 139 -16.39 47.54 18.59
N MET A 140 -17.14 46.94 17.67
CA MET A 140 -16.87 45.59 17.17
C MET A 140 -15.53 45.48 16.43
N VAL A 141 -15.19 46.47 15.59
CA VAL A 141 -13.88 46.51 14.92
C VAL A 141 -12.75 46.80 15.92
N GLY A 142 -13.04 47.56 16.99
CA GLY A 142 -12.10 47.82 18.08
C GLY A 142 -11.62 46.56 18.79
N GLU A 143 -12.37 45.46 18.71
CA GLU A 143 -11.93 44.16 19.21
C GLU A 143 -10.80 43.54 18.38
N LEU A 144 -10.57 43.98 17.14
CA LEU A 144 -9.49 43.50 16.26
C LEU A 144 -8.13 44.11 16.65
N SER A 145 -7.70 43.95 17.90
CA SER A 145 -6.35 44.36 18.29
C SER A 145 -5.30 43.46 17.62
N PRO A 146 -4.06 43.95 17.40
CA PRO A 146 -2.95 43.11 16.90
C PRO A 146 -2.77 41.82 17.71
N GLU A 147 -2.98 41.86 19.03
CA GLU A 147 -2.90 40.71 19.92
C GLU A 147 -4.02 39.70 19.64
N LYS A 148 -5.25 40.17 19.40
CA LYS A 148 -6.38 39.28 19.05
C LYS A 148 -6.20 38.66 17.67
N MET A 149 -5.68 39.42 16.70
CA MET A 149 -5.31 38.88 15.38
C MET A 149 -4.17 37.86 15.48
N ALA A 150 -3.16 38.12 16.32
CA ALA A 150 -2.10 37.14 16.59
C ALA A 150 -2.67 35.89 17.27
N ALA A 151 -3.65 36.03 18.17
CA ALA A 151 -4.32 34.92 18.84
C ALA A 151 -5.08 34.00 17.86
N MET A 152 -5.63 34.54 16.76
CA MET A 152 -6.26 33.74 15.69
C MET A 152 -5.29 32.77 15.01
N PHE A 153 -3.98 33.05 15.12
CA PHE A 153 -2.89 32.29 14.52
C PHE A 153 -1.98 31.64 15.54
N ASN A 154 -2.26 31.81 16.83
CA ASN A 154 -1.37 31.31 17.85
C ASN A 154 -1.31 29.79 17.69
N ASP A 155 -0.11 29.31 17.36
CA ASP A 155 0.19 27.91 17.39
C ASP A 155 0.27 27.54 18.86
N ASN A 156 -0.89 27.35 19.49
CA ASN A 156 -1.03 26.99 20.90
C ASN A 156 -0.26 25.70 21.27
N VAL A 157 0.36 25.03 20.28
CA VAL A 157 1.09 23.77 20.42
C VAL A 157 2.53 23.84 19.87
N GLY A 158 2.96 24.93 19.20
CA GLY A 158 4.27 25.01 18.54
C GLY A 158 4.57 23.85 17.56
N SER A 159 3.50 23.28 16.97
CA SER A 159 3.48 21.95 16.36
C SER A 159 2.88 21.93 14.95
N ARG A 160 2.27 23.02 14.47
CA ARG A 160 1.55 22.97 13.17
C ARG A 160 2.47 22.69 11.99
N GLU A 161 3.66 23.28 11.94
CA GLU A 161 4.62 22.94 10.88
C GLU A 161 5.18 21.51 11.05
N ARG A 162 5.22 20.99 12.29
CA ARG A 162 5.74 19.63 12.58
C ARG A 162 4.83 18.53 12.04
N ILE A 163 3.53 18.82 11.88
CA ILE A 163 2.57 17.86 11.34
C ILE A 163 2.52 17.85 9.82
N ARG A 164 3.06 18.89 9.15
CA ARG A 164 3.07 19.03 7.68
C ARG A 164 3.54 17.77 6.92
N PRO A 165 4.64 17.09 7.33
CA PRO A 165 5.10 15.88 6.64
C PRO A 165 4.09 14.73 6.62
N TYR A 166 3.09 14.77 7.49
CA TYR A 166 2.14 13.67 7.69
C TYR A 166 0.75 13.94 7.07
N VAL A 167 0.38 15.20 6.81
CA VAL A 167 -0.97 15.55 6.31
C VAL A 167 -1.07 15.70 4.78
N GLY A 168 0.08 15.79 4.11
CA GLY A 168 0.16 16.02 2.67
C GLY A 168 0.08 17.49 2.28
N GLU A 169 0.79 17.86 1.20
CA GLU A 169 0.95 19.25 0.77
C GLU A 169 -0.38 19.90 0.34
N TYR A 170 -1.28 19.14 -0.28
CA TYR A 170 -2.58 19.67 -0.71
C TYR A 170 -3.48 20.05 0.48
N THR A 171 -3.64 19.13 1.44
CA THR A 171 -4.44 19.37 2.66
C THR A 171 -3.87 20.53 3.47
N TRP A 172 -2.53 20.57 3.58
CA TRP A 172 -1.82 21.67 4.24
C TRP A 172 -2.06 23.02 3.53
N ALA A 173 -1.95 23.06 2.20
CA ALA A 173 -2.18 24.26 1.41
C ALA A 173 -3.62 24.79 1.56
N LEU A 174 -4.63 23.90 1.62
CA LEU A 174 -6.02 24.30 1.85
C LEU A 174 -6.20 25.00 3.20
N VAL A 175 -5.69 24.41 4.28
CA VAL A 175 -5.84 24.96 5.64
C VAL A 175 -5.07 26.28 5.78
N THR A 176 -3.83 26.35 5.30
CA THR A 176 -3.04 27.58 5.37
C THR A 176 -3.64 28.70 4.53
N THR A 177 -4.17 28.38 3.34
CA THR A 177 -4.88 29.37 2.50
C THR A 177 -6.16 29.85 3.17
N TYR A 178 -6.96 28.95 3.73
CA TYR A 178 -8.17 29.30 4.49
C TYR A 178 -7.85 30.31 5.60
N GLN A 179 -6.86 29.99 6.43
CA GLN A 179 -6.45 30.87 7.51
C GLN A 179 -5.96 32.22 6.98
N ALA A 180 -5.08 32.24 5.97
CA ALA A 180 -4.58 33.47 5.36
C ALA A 180 -5.71 34.37 4.84
N VAL A 181 -6.75 33.78 4.22
CA VAL A 181 -7.93 34.52 3.76
C VAL A 181 -8.66 35.14 4.95
N ILE A 182 -8.99 34.36 5.99
CA ILE A 182 -9.71 34.87 7.17
C ILE A 182 -8.93 36.00 7.86
N LEU A 183 -7.61 35.85 8.02
CA LEU A 183 -6.75 36.90 8.59
C LEU A 183 -6.77 38.16 7.76
N ARG A 184 -6.61 38.02 6.45
CA ARG A 184 -6.57 39.16 5.54
C ARG A 184 -7.90 39.90 5.54
N ILE A 185 -9.04 39.20 5.63
CA ILE A 185 -10.34 39.86 5.77
C ILE A 185 -10.40 40.63 7.09
N ALA A 186 -10.03 40.01 8.22
CA ALA A 186 -10.02 40.69 9.52
C ALA A 186 -9.14 41.94 9.50
N PHE A 187 -7.95 41.85 8.94
CA PHE A 187 -7.03 42.97 8.76
C PHE A 187 -7.63 44.10 7.89
N LEU A 188 -8.26 43.75 6.76
CA LEU A 188 -8.90 44.73 5.88
C LEU A 188 -10.12 45.40 6.55
N VAL A 189 -10.89 44.66 7.33
CA VAL A 189 -12.00 45.21 8.13
C VAL A 189 -11.48 46.19 9.18
N GLN A 190 -10.36 45.87 9.84
CA GLN A 190 -9.71 46.79 10.77
C GLN A 190 -9.24 48.08 10.09
N MET A 191 -8.57 47.96 8.93
CA MET A 191 -8.17 49.13 8.12
C MET A 191 -9.37 49.93 7.60
N GLY A 192 -10.53 49.28 7.48
CA GLY A 192 -11.82 49.88 7.11
C GLY A 192 -12.27 51.02 8.02
N ARG A 193 -11.71 51.14 9.23
CA ARG A 193 -11.92 52.29 10.13
C ARG A 193 -11.43 53.60 9.53
N GLU A 194 -10.31 53.54 8.82
CA GLU A 194 -9.63 54.70 8.24
C GLU A 194 -10.00 54.84 6.75
N ASP A 195 -10.01 53.73 6.02
CA ASP A 195 -10.32 53.68 4.59
C ASP A 195 -11.52 52.75 4.31
N THR A 196 -12.69 53.34 4.10
CA THR A 196 -13.93 52.60 3.82
C THR A 196 -13.81 51.67 2.60
N LYS A 197 -12.91 51.96 1.65
CA LYS A 197 -12.71 51.07 0.49
C LYS A 197 -12.20 49.68 0.92
N LYS A 198 -11.49 49.58 2.04
CA LYS A 198 -10.99 48.32 2.60
C LYS A 198 -12.11 47.41 3.12
N LEU A 199 -13.28 47.97 3.45
CA LEU A 199 -14.46 47.18 3.80
C LEU A 199 -14.98 46.36 2.59
N ASN A 200 -14.64 46.74 1.35
CA ASN A 200 -14.87 45.91 0.16
C ASN A 200 -13.80 44.82 0.04
N TRP A 201 -13.55 44.09 1.13
CA TRP A 201 -12.49 43.09 1.25
C TRP A 201 -12.59 41.99 0.18
N HIS A 202 -13.78 41.66 -0.31
CA HIS A 202 -13.99 40.64 -1.32
C HIS A 202 -13.47 41.07 -2.71
N LEU A 203 -13.24 42.36 -2.94
CA LEU A 203 -12.64 42.91 -4.16
C LEU A 203 -11.12 43.10 -4.03
N ASP A 204 -10.55 42.85 -2.85
CA ASP A 204 -9.11 42.96 -2.65
C ASP A 204 -8.36 41.93 -3.49
N SER A 205 -7.32 42.39 -4.21
CA SER A 205 -6.56 41.55 -5.14
C SER A 205 -5.84 40.40 -4.44
N GLY A 206 -5.38 40.59 -3.20
CA GLY A 206 -4.73 39.55 -2.42
C GLY A 206 -5.72 38.47 -1.96
N ILE A 207 -6.94 38.86 -1.55
CA ILE A 207 -8.01 37.90 -1.29
C ILE A 207 -8.33 37.10 -2.55
N GLN A 208 -8.52 37.78 -3.68
CA GLN A 208 -8.80 37.13 -4.97
C GLN A 208 -7.69 36.17 -5.39
N GLN A 209 -6.42 36.53 -5.17
CA GLN A 209 -5.28 35.67 -5.46
C GLN A 209 -5.28 34.42 -4.60
N LEU A 210 -5.51 34.55 -3.28
CA LEU A 210 -5.58 33.42 -2.35
C LEU A 210 -6.74 32.48 -2.67
N LEU A 211 -7.91 33.03 -3.02
CA LEU A 211 -9.05 32.22 -3.42
C LEU A 211 -8.74 31.46 -4.72
N ARG A 212 -8.15 32.11 -5.72
CA ARG A 212 -7.77 31.47 -6.99
C ARG A 212 -6.71 30.38 -6.85
N SER A 213 -5.85 30.44 -5.84
CA SER A 213 -4.85 29.39 -5.62
C SER A 213 -5.41 28.11 -5.01
N ALA A 214 -6.57 28.18 -4.35
CA ALA A 214 -7.16 27.03 -3.64
C ALA A 214 -8.53 26.58 -4.18
N LEU A 215 -9.22 27.42 -4.94
CA LEU A 215 -10.58 27.18 -5.41
C LEU A 215 -10.66 27.01 -6.92
N THR A 216 -11.65 26.25 -7.38
CA THR A 216 -11.91 26.04 -8.81
C THR A 216 -12.62 27.25 -9.42
N ALA A 217 -12.65 27.34 -10.75
CA ALA A 217 -13.42 28.38 -11.44
C ALA A 217 -14.92 28.36 -11.07
N SER A 218 -15.49 27.17 -10.84
CA SER A 218 -16.88 27.03 -10.39
C SER A 218 -17.09 27.58 -8.98
N ASP A 219 -16.16 27.29 -8.06
CA ASP A 219 -16.21 27.80 -6.69
C ASP A 219 -16.14 29.34 -6.69
N LEU A 220 -15.24 29.92 -7.50
CA LEU A 220 -15.09 31.37 -7.61
C LEU A 220 -16.35 32.04 -8.17
N SER A 221 -16.99 31.45 -9.18
CA SER A 221 -18.25 31.96 -9.71
C SER A 221 -19.37 31.94 -8.65
N ALA A 222 -19.45 30.86 -7.85
CA ALA A 222 -20.40 30.76 -6.75
C ALA A 222 -20.11 31.80 -5.65
N PHE A 223 -18.84 32.06 -5.34
CA PHE A 223 -18.43 33.11 -4.42
C PHE A 223 -18.85 34.50 -4.91
N GLU A 224 -18.62 34.81 -6.19
CA GLU A 224 -18.99 36.09 -6.80
C GLU A 224 -20.50 36.32 -6.75
N ALA A 225 -21.28 35.28 -7.07
CA ALA A 225 -22.75 35.32 -7.03
C ALA A 225 -23.33 35.49 -5.61
N THR A 226 -22.56 35.16 -4.57
CA THR A 226 -22.98 35.27 -3.16
C THR A 226 -23.08 36.74 -2.75
N LYS A 227 -24.30 37.24 -2.51
CA LYS A 227 -24.53 38.66 -2.13
C LYS A 227 -24.36 38.93 -0.62
N ILE A 228 -24.81 37.99 0.19
CA ILE A 228 -24.77 38.01 1.66
C ILE A 228 -24.15 36.69 2.08
N GLY A 229 -23.41 36.65 3.18
CA GLY A 229 -22.83 35.40 3.66
C GLY A 229 -21.49 35.02 3.02
N LYS A 230 -20.74 35.98 2.45
CA LYS A 230 -19.46 35.70 1.76
C LYS A 230 -18.39 35.13 2.69
N VAL A 231 -18.29 35.58 3.95
CA VAL A 231 -17.36 35.00 4.94
C VAL A 231 -17.79 33.59 5.28
N GLY A 232 -19.08 33.38 5.61
CA GLY A 232 -19.62 32.06 5.89
C GLY A 232 -19.50 31.09 4.72
N TRP A 233 -19.61 31.60 3.49
CA TRP A 233 -19.36 30.82 2.27
C TRP A 233 -17.91 30.34 2.19
N ILE A 234 -16.94 31.21 2.45
CA ILE A 234 -15.51 30.84 2.47
C ILE A 234 -15.27 29.75 3.51
N GLN A 235 -15.78 29.93 4.74
CA GLN A 235 -15.63 28.93 5.81
C GLN A 235 -16.15 27.56 5.40
N ARG A 236 -17.43 27.49 4.97
CA ARG A 236 -18.05 26.21 4.58
C ARG A 236 -17.33 25.55 3.41
N THR A 237 -16.89 26.34 2.43
CA THR A 237 -16.21 25.83 1.23
C THR A 237 -14.85 25.25 1.58
N PHE A 238 -14.04 25.96 2.36
CA PHE A 238 -12.73 25.45 2.79
C PHE A 238 -12.86 24.28 3.76
N GLU A 239 -13.76 24.34 4.76
CA GLU A 239 -14.02 23.23 5.68
C GLU A 239 -14.43 21.97 4.92
N SER A 240 -15.35 22.09 3.96
CA SER A 240 -15.77 20.95 3.12
C SER A 240 -14.62 20.37 2.30
N LYS A 241 -13.75 21.20 1.71
CA LYS A 241 -12.60 20.73 0.92
C LYS A 241 -11.53 20.09 1.80
N VAL A 242 -11.28 20.63 2.99
CA VAL A 242 -10.36 20.03 3.96
C VAL A 242 -10.87 18.67 4.41
N LEU A 243 -12.16 18.55 4.77
CA LEU A 243 -12.75 17.26 5.14
C LEU A 243 -12.68 16.24 4.00
N ALA A 244 -12.96 16.65 2.75
CA ALA A 244 -12.80 15.77 1.59
C ALA A 244 -11.36 15.31 1.40
N ALA A 245 -10.38 16.20 1.59
CA ALA A 245 -8.96 15.85 1.52
C ALA A 245 -8.54 14.90 2.65
N ILE A 246 -9.03 15.11 3.87
CA ILE A 246 -8.81 14.22 5.02
C ILE A 246 -9.38 12.82 4.74
N ASP A 247 -10.61 12.74 4.19
CA ASP A 247 -11.27 11.48 3.87
C ASP A 247 -10.49 10.65 2.84
N ILE A 248 -9.90 11.30 1.83
CA ILE A 248 -9.01 10.65 0.86
C ILE A 248 -7.76 10.05 1.54
N VAL A 249 -7.22 10.71 2.56
CA VAL A 249 -6.05 10.20 3.30
C VAL A 249 -6.46 9.03 4.22
N ILE A 250 -7.60 9.13 4.90
CA ILE A 250 -8.10 8.10 5.84
C ILE A 250 -8.57 6.85 5.11
N SER A 251 -9.25 6.99 3.98
CA SER A 251 -9.77 5.88 3.18
C SER A 251 -8.68 4.95 2.62
N GLY A 252 -7.40 5.37 2.68
CA GLY A 252 -6.27 4.57 2.21
C GLY A 252 -6.26 4.37 0.69
N GLN A 253 -7.07 5.11 -0.06
CA GLN A 253 -7.16 5.01 -1.51
C GLN A 253 -5.80 5.30 -2.17
N THR A 254 -5.13 6.34 -1.68
CA THR A 254 -3.75 6.69 -2.07
C THR A 254 -2.71 5.70 -1.53
N PHE A 255 -3.00 4.98 -0.45
CA PHE A 255 -2.09 4.04 0.18
C PHE A 255 -1.99 2.73 -0.61
N GLY A 256 -3.13 2.18 -1.04
CA GLY A 256 -3.17 0.96 -1.83
C GLY A 256 -2.41 1.10 -3.14
N GLU A 257 -2.61 2.21 -3.84
CA GLU A 257 -1.93 2.50 -5.11
C GLU A 257 -0.41 2.71 -4.93
N GLU A 258 0.00 3.52 -3.95
CA GLU A 258 1.41 3.84 -3.75
C GLU A 258 2.20 2.65 -3.18
N ALA A 259 1.60 1.86 -2.28
CA ALA A 259 2.21 0.65 -1.75
C ALA A 259 2.37 -0.43 -2.84
N LEU A 260 1.36 -0.61 -3.70
CA LEU A 260 1.43 -1.52 -4.83
C LEU A 260 2.52 -1.09 -5.82
N ARG A 261 2.60 0.21 -6.13
CA ARG A 261 3.63 0.78 -7.00
C ARG A 261 5.04 0.60 -6.42
N GLN A 262 5.22 0.80 -5.12
CA GLN A 262 6.52 0.56 -4.47
C GLN A 262 6.90 -0.91 -4.46
N ALA A 263 5.95 -1.83 -4.21
CA ALA A 263 6.19 -3.26 -4.28
C ALA A 263 6.64 -3.68 -5.69
N GLN A 264 5.96 -3.20 -6.74
CA GLN A 264 6.34 -3.43 -8.14
C GLN A 264 7.75 -2.90 -8.45
N ASN A 265 8.08 -1.68 -8.00
CA ASN A 265 9.40 -1.10 -8.18
C ASN A 265 10.50 -1.89 -7.43
N MET A 266 10.21 -2.39 -6.23
CA MET A 266 11.15 -3.25 -5.49
C MET A 266 11.35 -4.59 -6.21
N GLU A 267 10.28 -5.20 -6.69
CA GLU A 267 10.36 -6.47 -7.42
C GLU A 267 11.18 -6.33 -8.70
N SER A 268 10.95 -5.26 -9.48
CA SER A 268 11.77 -4.93 -10.66
C SER A 268 13.25 -4.82 -10.30
N LYS A 269 13.58 -4.02 -9.26
CA LYS A 269 14.98 -3.85 -8.82
C LYS A 269 15.63 -5.16 -8.36
N VAL A 270 14.88 -6.02 -7.68
CA VAL A 270 15.37 -7.35 -7.26
C VAL A 270 15.63 -8.24 -8.47
N GLN A 271 14.78 -8.19 -9.50
CA GLN A 271 15.01 -8.92 -10.74
C GLN A 271 16.23 -8.38 -11.51
N ASP A 272 16.40 -7.07 -11.59
CA ASP A 272 17.54 -6.42 -12.24
C ASP A 272 18.86 -6.80 -11.54
N LEU A 273 18.88 -6.79 -10.20
CA LEU A 273 20.04 -7.24 -9.43
C LEU A 273 20.37 -8.71 -9.64
N LYS A 274 19.35 -9.58 -9.74
CA LYS A 274 19.56 -11.01 -10.05
C LYS A 274 20.14 -11.20 -11.45
N ARG A 275 19.68 -10.43 -12.45
CA ARG A 275 20.23 -10.46 -13.82
C ARG A 275 21.68 -9.97 -13.86
N ALA A 276 21.98 -8.86 -13.19
CA ALA A 276 23.35 -8.32 -13.11
C ALA A 276 24.34 -9.26 -12.39
N GLN A 277 23.86 -10.14 -11.50
CA GLN A 277 24.67 -11.16 -10.83
C GLN A 277 24.80 -12.47 -11.64
N SER A 278 24.05 -12.62 -12.73
CA SER A 278 24.06 -13.83 -13.58
C SER A 278 24.67 -13.61 -14.97
N GLU A 279 25.09 -12.39 -15.30
CA GLU A 279 25.96 -12.10 -16.45
C GLU A 279 27.44 -12.20 -16.01
N PRO A 280 28.25 -13.09 -16.62
CA PRO A 280 29.67 -13.27 -16.32
C PRO A 280 30.56 -12.16 -16.86
#